data_AF-H8H294-F1
#
_entry.id   AF-H8H294-F1
#
_cell.length_a   1.000
_cell.length_b   1.000
_cell.length_c   1.000
_cell.angle_alpha   90.00
_cell.angle_beta   90.00
_cell.angle_gamma   90.00
#
_symmetry.space_group_name_H-M   'P 1'
#
loop_
_entity.id
_entity.type
_entity.pdbx_description
1 polymer ?
#
loop_
_entity_poly.entity_id
_entity_poly.type
_entity_poly.pdbx_seq_one_letter_code
_entity_poly.pdbx_strand_id
1 'polypeptide(L)'
;MTGSKFSGLRAMREKRTQEAEAEAPAPSPTAVPAPPPLTPEEPRRRVGRPPGKRSDPNYQQVTVLLRANTYLEVRKRLLDERKEVSELLNDLLDEWLKR
;
A
#
# COMPACT_ATOMS: atom_id res chain seq x y z
N MET A 1 17.86 7.84 32.18
CA MET A 1 16.39 7.96 32.05
C MET A 1 16.04 7.94 30.58
N THR A 2 15.49 6.83 30.09
CA THR A 2 15.24 6.59 28.66
C THR A 2 13.88 7.18 28.28
N GLY A 3 13.87 8.33 27.61
CA GLY A 3 12.64 8.92 27.08
C GLY A 3 12.03 8.04 25.98
N SER A 4 10.71 7.84 26.02
CA SER A 4 10.00 7.03 25.03
C SER A 4 10.03 7.71 23.66
N LYS A 5 10.50 6.98 22.63
CA LYS A 5 10.62 7.41 21.22
C LYS A 5 9.28 7.85 20.57
N PHE A 6 8.16 7.67 21.28
CA PHE A 6 6.81 7.94 20.80
C PHE A 6 6.17 9.18 21.42
N SER A 7 6.92 9.98 22.19
CA SER A 7 6.40 11.23 22.78
C SER A 7 5.86 12.19 21.74
N GLY A 8 6.53 12.31 20.58
CA GLY A 8 6.09 13.17 19.48
C GLY A 8 4.76 12.75 18.85
N LEU A 9 4.47 11.44 18.74
CA LEU A 9 3.19 10.96 18.20
C LEU A 9 2.01 11.22 19.15
N ARG A 10 2.24 11.18 20.46
CA ARG A 10 1.19 11.44 21.46
C ARG A 10 0.78 12.91 21.49
N ALA A 11 1.76 13.81 21.49
CA ALA A 11 1.52 15.25 21.44
C ALA A 11 0.71 15.67 20.20
N MET A 12 0.92 15.00 19.06
CA MET A 12 0.20 15.30 17.82
C MET A 12 -1.27 14.83 17.86
N ARG A 13 -1.54 13.71 18.53
CA ARG A 13 -2.91 13.20 18.73
C ARG A 13 -3.69 14.08 19.71
N GLU A 14 -3.04 14.53 20.78
CA GLU A 14 -3.62 15.45 21.75
C GLU A 14 -3.97 16.80 21.11
N LYS A 15 -3.06 17.36 20.29
CA LYS A 15 -3.33 18.61 19.56
C LYS A 15 -4.49 18.48 18.58
N ARG A 16 -4.60 17.35 17.86
CA ARG A 16 -5.75 17.08 16.96
C ARG A 16 -7.08 16.96 17.70
N THR A 17 -7.04 16.47 18.95
CA THR A 17 -8.24 16.32 19.77
C THR A 17 -8.68 17.68 20.32
N GLN A 18 -7.72 18.53 20.70
CA GLN A 18 -7.98 19.92 21.10
C GLN A 18 -8.49 20.79 19.94
N GLU A 19 -7.97 20.60 18.72
CA GLU A 19 -8.49 21.29 17.52
C GLU A 19 -9.91 20.83 17.17
N ALA A 20 -10.24 19.54 17.40
CA ALA A 20 -11.59 19.01 17.19
C ALA A 20 -12.60 19.44 18.28
N GLU A 21 -12.13 19.80 19.47
CA GLU A 21 -12.98 20.22 20.59
C GLU A 21 -13.17 21.74 20.65
N ALA A 22 -12.30 22.51 19.98
CA ALA A 22 -12.41 23.98 19.86
C ALA A 22 -13.29 24.45 18.68
N GLU A 23 -13.74 23.55 17.80
CA GLU A 23 -14.64 23.86 16.68
C GLU A 23 -16.03 23.24 16.90
N ALA A 24 -16.72 23.72 17.93
CA ALA A 24 -18.17 23.54 18.06
C ALA A 24 -18.88 24.89 17.95
N PRO A 25 -19.63 25.12 16.86
CA PRO A 25 -20.96 25.70 17.02
C PRO A 25 -22.07 24.82 16.39
N ALA A 26 -23.25 24.95 17.00
CA ALA A 26 -24.48 24.20 16.86
C ALA A 26 -25.02 23.95 15.41
N PRO A 27 -25.87 22.92 15.20
CA PRO A 27 -26.42 22.58 13.90
C PRO A 27 -27.49 23.59 13.45
N SER A 28 -27.26 24.26 12.32
CA SER A 28 -28.31 24.95 11.56
C SER A 28 -28.74 24.04 10.39
N PRO A 29 -30.05 23.78 10.17
CA PRO A 29 -30.52 22.94 9.08
C PRO A 29 -30.51 23.75 7.78
N THR A 30 -29.36 23.87 7.14
CA THR A 30 -29.29 24.44 5.79
C THR A 30 -29.48 23.33 4.78
N ALA A 31 -30.53 23.50 3.96
CA ALA A 31 -30.96 22.60 2.90
C ALA A 31 -29.80 22.04 2.07
N VAL A 32 -29.86 20.73 1.80
CA VAL A 32 -28.97 20.01 0.89
C VAL A 32 -29.29 20.46 -0.55
N PRO A 33 -28.42 21.18 -1.27
CA PRO A 33 -28.57 21.27 -2.72
C PRO A 33 -28.19 19.91 -3.31
N ALA A 34 -29.03 19.40 -4.20
CA ALA A 34 -28.85 18.13 -4.89
C ALA A 34 -27.45 18.04 -5.54
N PRO A 35 -26.75 16.89 -5.46
CA PRO A 35 -25.44 16.75 -6.08
C PRO A 35 -25.56 16.86 -7.61
N PRO A 36 -24.65 17.58 -8.30
CA PRO A 36 -24.62 17.62 -9.75
C PRO A 36 -24.35 16.20 -10.32
N PRO A 37 -24.79 15.92 -11.56
CA PRO A 37 -24.67 14.60 -12.17
C PRO A 37 -23.19 14.17 -12.25
N LEU A 38 -22.94 12.93 -11.85
CA LEU A 38 -21.64 12.27 -11.87
C LEU A 38 -21.14 12.14 -13.32
N THR A 39 -20.43 13.14 -13.81
CA THR A 39 -19.54 12.98 -14.97
C THR A 39 -18.51 11.91 -14.64
N PRO A 40 -18.21 10.97 -15.56
CA PRO A 40 -17.15 9.99 -15.36
C PRO A 40 -15.82 10.73 -15.12
N GLU A 41 -15.33 10.71 -13.88
CA GLU A 41 -14.00 11.21 -13.56
C GLU A 41 -12.99 10.41 -14.38
N GLU A 42 -12.37 11.05 -15.37
CA GLU A 42 -11.15 10.51 -16.00
C GLU A 42 -10.18 10.10 -14.89
N PRO A 43 -9.48 8.96 -15.02
CA PRO A 43 -8.63 8.45 -13.95
C PRO A 43 -7.54 9.48 -13.66
N ARG A 44 -7.75 10.24 -12.57
CA ARG A 44 -6.77 11.21 -12.07
C ARG A 44 -5.45 10.48 -11.92
N ARG A 45 -4.45 10.87 -12.72
CA ARG A 45 -3.09 10.34 -12.62
C ARG A 45 -2.65 10.54 -11.17
N ARG A 46 -2.58 9.45 -10.40
CA ARG A 46 -2.20 9.51 -8.99
C ARG A 46 -0.75 10.01 -8.94
N VAL A 47 -0.56 11.19 -8.38
CA VAL A 47 0.76 11.77 -8.17
C VAL A 47 1.49 10.89 -7.15
N GLY A 48 2.61 10.27 -7.53
CA GLY A 48 3.35 9.35 -6.66
C GLY A 48 4.34 8.44 -7.40
N ARG A 49 4.97 7.52 -6.66
CA ARG A 49 5.84 6.47 -7.22
C ARG A 49 5.07 5.71 -8.32
N PRO A 50 5.71 5.38 -9.45
CA PRO A 50 5.06 4.59 -10.49
C PRO A 50 4.45 3.29 -9.92
N PRO A 51 3.33 2.82 -10.48
CA PRO A 51 2.70 1.59 -10.04
C PRO A 51 3.69 0.44 -10.15
N GLY A 52 3.79 -0.36 -9.08
CA GLY A 52 4.61 -1.57 -9.04
C GLY A 52 3.76 -2.84 -9.19
N LYS A 53 4.39 -4.01 -9.07
CA LYS A 53 3.72 -5.33 -9.17
C LYS A 53 2.46 -5.45 -8.28
N ARG A 54 2.44 -4.80 -7.11
CA ARG A 54 1.27 -4.83 -6.18
C ARG A 54 0.04 -4.07 -6.66
N SER A 55 0.22 -3.11 -7.56
CA SER A 55 -0.87 -2.29 -8.12
C SER A 55 -1.30 -2.74 -9.51
N ASP A 56 -0.63 -3.73 -10.08
CA ASP A 56 -0.96 -4.31 -11.38
C ASP A 56 -2.03 -5.40 -11.19
N PRO A 57 -3.20 -5.30 -11.85
CA PRO A 57 -4.29 -6.28 -11.72
C PRO A 57 -3.93 -7.68 -12.23
N ASN A 58 -2.86 -7.84 -13.02
CA ASN A 58 -2.42 -9.14 -13.51
C ASN A 58 -1.61 -9.94 -12.46
N TYR A 59 -1.25 -9.30 -11.33
CA TYR A 59 -0.47 -9.94 -10.28
C TYR A 59 -1.31 -10.14 -9.03
N GLN A 60 -1.33 -11.37 -8.53
CA GLN A 60 -1.90 -11.70 -7.24
C GLN A 60 -0.79 -11.89 -6.21
N GLN A 61 -0.87 -11.20 -5.06
CA GLN A 61 0.09 -11.42 -3.99
C GLN A 61 -0.22 -12.76 -3.28
N VAL A 62 0.75 -13.67 -3.28
CA VAL A 62 0.67 -14.99 -2.64
C VAL A 62 1.84 -15.15 -1.67
N THR A 63 1.62 -15.85 -0.56
CA THR A 63 2.67 -16.21 0.40
C THR A 63 2.87 -17.72 0.38
N VAL A 64 4.11 -18.16 0.17
CA VAL A 64 4.47 -19.59 0.09
C VAL A 64 5.63 -19.89 1.04
N LEU A 65 5.66 -21.12 1.57
CA LEU A 65 6.78 -21.61 2.35
C LEU A 65 7.78 -22.29 1.43
N LEU A 66 9.00 -21.76 1.40
CA LEU A 66 10.14 -22.34 0.70
C LEU A 66 11.16 -22.85 1.71
N ARG A 67 11.94 -23.86 1.33
CA ARG A 67 13.09 -24.29 2.15
C ARG A 67 14.07 -23.13 2.28
N ALA A 68 14.46 -22.82 3.51
CA ALA A 68 15.28 -21.64 3.81
C ALA A 68 16.59 -21.60 3.01
N ASN A 69 17.33 -22.71 2.96
CA ASN A 69 18.59 -22.80 2.22
C ASN A 69 18.39 -22.58 0.72
N THR A 70 17.36 -23.20 0.14
CA THR A 70 17.00 -23.04 -1.27
C THR A 70 16.68 -21.58 -1.59
N TYR A 71 15.84 -20.93 -0.77
CA TYR A 71 15.49 -19.53 -0.96
C TYR A 71 16.72 -18.61 -0.90
N LEU A 72 17.63 -18.85 0.06
CA LEU A 72 18.86 -18.06 0.20
C LEU A 72 19.79 -18.23 -1.00
N GLU A 73 19.99 -19.45 -1.48
CA GLU A 73 20.85 -19.73 -2.64
C GLU A 73 20.27 -19.12 -3.91
N VAL A 74 18.96 -19.28 -4.15
CA VAL A 74 18.25 -18.67 -5.27
C VAL A 74 18.40 -17.15 -5.23
N ARG A 75 18.19 -16.52 -4.08
CA ARG A 75 18.31 -15.06 -3.93
C ARG A 75 19.73 -14.56 -4.21
N LYS A 76 20.76 -15.33 -3.84
CA LYS A 76 22.15 -15.00 -4.17
C LYS A 76 22.38 -15.05 -5.68
N ARG A 77 21.95 -16.11 -6.35
CA ARG A 77 22.11 -16.25 -7.81
C ARG A 77 21.38 -15.16 -8.59
N LEU A 78 20.15 -14.84 -8.19
CA LEU A 78 19.35 -13.80 -8.85
C LEU A 78 19.88 -12.37 -8.63
N LEU A 79 20.73 -12.14 -7.63
CA LEU A 79 21.34 -10.83 -7.38
C LEU A 79 22.20 -10.39 -8.57
N ASP A 80 22.98 -11.32 -9.12
CA ASP A 80 23.84 -11.07 -10.28
C ASP A 80 23.02 -10.80 -11.55
N GLU A 81 21.84 -11.41 -11.65
CA GLU A 81 20.90 -11.23 -12.76
C GLU A 81 20.00 -10.00 -12.63
N ARG A 82 20.04 -9.30 -11.49
CA ARG A 82 19.10 -8.21 -11.14
C ARG A 82 17.63 -8.61 -11.24
N LYS A 83 17.30 -9.87 -10.96
CA LYS A 83 15.94 -10.42 -11.01
C LYS A 83 15.37 -10.63 -9.62
N GLU A 84 14.05 -10.69 -9.55
CA GLU A 84 13.34 -11.03 -8.33
C GLU A 84 12.97 -12.52 -8.27
N VAL A 85 12.83 -13.06 -7.07
CA VAL A 85 12.32 -14.43 -6.87
C VAL A 85 10.92 -14.62 -7.45
N SER A 86 10.11 -13.54 -7.47
CA SER A 86 8.76 -13.54 -8.05
C SER A 86 8.78 -13.86 -9.55
N GLU A 87 9.76 -13.37 -10.30
CA GLU A 87 9.91 -13.64 -11.74
C GLU A 87 10.27 -15.11 -11.98
N LEU A 88 11.24 -15.63 -11.24
CA LEU A 88 11.62 -17.03 -11.33
C LEU A 88 10.45 -17.97 -11.01
N LEU A 89 9.66 -17.67 -9.97
CA LEU A 89 8.51 -18.48 -9.62
C LEU A 89 7.43 -18.45 -10.71
N ASN A 90 7.16 -17.28 -11.31
CA ASN A 90 6.20 -17.17 -12.41
C ASN A 90 6.65 -18.00 -13.62
N ASP A 91 7.91 -17.89 -14.04
CA ASP A 91 8.45 -18.65 -15.18
C ASP A 91 8.33 -20.17 -14.95
N LEU A 92 8.68 -20.64 -13.74
CA LEU A 92 8.57 -22.05 -13.37
C LEU A 92 7.12 -22.54 -13.35
N LEU A 93 6.19 -21.72 -12.87
CA LEU A 93 4.75 -22.05 -12.85
C LEU A 93 4.17 -22.06 -14.26
N ASP A 94 4.53 -21.09 -15.10
CA ASP A 94 4.11 -21.04 -16.51
C ASP A 94 4.65 -22.22 -17.31
N GLU A 95 5.90 -22.64 -17.07
CA GLU A 95 6.46 -23.84 -17.66
C GLU A 95 5.73 -25.10 -17.17
N TRP A 96 5.44 -25.17 -15.88
CA TRP A 96 4.72 -26.31 -15.29
C TRP A 96 3.30 -26.45 -15.84
N LEU A 97 2.58 -25.35 -16.05
CA LEU A 97 1.22 -25.34 -16.63
C LEU A 97 1.18 -25.73 -18.11
N LYS A 98 2.30 -25.67 -18.83
CA LYS A 98 2.39 -26.09 -20.25
C LYS A 98 2.59 -27.60 -20.42
N ARG A 99 2.86 -28.33 -19.33
CA ARG A 99 2.96 -29.79 -19.33
C ARG A 99 1.59 -30.43 -19.35
#